data_AF-A0A5Q0BLJ8-F1
#
_entry.id   AF-A0A5Q0BLJ8-F1
#
_cell.length_a   1.000
_cell.length_b   1.000
_cell.length_c   1.000
_cell.angle_alpha   90.00
_cell.angle_beta   90.00
_cell.angle_gamma   90.00
#
_symmetry.space_group_name_H-M   'P 1'
#
loop_
_entity.id
_entity.type
_entity.pdbx_description
1 polymer ?
#
loop_
_entity_poly.entity_id
_entity_poly.type
_entity_poly.pdbx_seq_one_letter_code
_entity_poly.pdbx_strand_id
1 'polypeptide(L)'
;MNVKSRIFLLGGWVLIWLLGFFGFNQYQTSRVYKEANYALSNSLPSVVVLDAALLEITKLQLIVCQRVAQSGSGGMSVVMSMITESRTKIDGYLNDYEPLVFNEEDRRLLQEDYQALAEYDDMSGKVLALSNENKSDQAYKLLMSNQRILNEIESLFHKHRDFNINLGKKSAEDGVSMKNNAALLSLLVAAVVLTIPVVVVVLTFPGT
;
A
#
# COMPACT_ATOMS: atom_id res chain seq x y z
N MET A 1 -8.07 62.84 -1.43
CA MET A 1 -8.16 61.61 -2.24
C MET A 1 -9.59 61.46 -2.75
N ASN A 2 -9.80 61.31 -4.06
CA ASN A 2 -11.15 61.23 -4.64
C ASN A 2 -11.81 59.87 -4.35
N VAL A 3 -13.15 59.85 -4.24
CA VAL A 3 -13.97 58.65 -3.96
C VAL A 3 -13.66 57.51 -4.94
N LYS A 4 -13.39 57.82 -6.20
CA LYS A 4 -13.00 56.82 -7.22
C LYS A 4 -11.68 56.10 -6.91
N SER A 5 -10.65 56.83 -6.47
CA SER A 5 -9.36 56.22 -6.08
C SER A 5 -9.48 55.38 -4.81
N ARG A 6 -10.39 55.75 -3.89
CA ARG A 6 -10.70 54.96 -2.69
C ARG A 6 -11.35 53.62 -3.05
N ILE A 7 -12.34 53.63 -3.95
CA ILE A 7 -13.02 52.42 -4.42
C ILE A 7 -12.05 51.48 -5.15
N PHE A 8 -11.17 52.02 -6.00
CA PHE A 8 -10.17 51.20 -6.71
C PHE A 8 -9.14 50.55 -5.79
N LEU A 9 -8.64 51.27 -4.77
CA LEU A 9 -7.70 50.71 -3.79
C LEU A 9 -8.33 49.60 -2.95
N LEU A 10 -9.60 49.78 -2.52
CA LEU A 10 -10.34 48.76 -1.78
C LEU A 10 -10.58 47.51 -2.64
N GLY A 11 -11.01 47.69 -3.88
CA GLY A 11 -11.21 46.58 -4.82
C GLY A 11 -9.93 45.79 -5.08
N GLY A 12 -8.78 46.49 -5.23
CA GLY A 12 -7.48 45.86 -5.43
C GLY A 12 -7.05 45.00 -4.23
N TRP A 13 -7.23 45.49 -3.00
CA TRP A 13 -6.93 44.72 -1.79
C TRP A 13 -7.81 43.48 -1.68
N VAL A 14 -9.11 43.60 -1.91
CA VAL A 14 -10.05 42.46 -1.86
C VAL A 14 -9.66 41.38 -2.87
N LEU A 15 -9.24 41.77 -4.08
CA LEU A 15 -8.76 40.83 -5.12
C LEU A 15 -7.50 40.07 -4.70
N ILE A 16 -6.50 40.75 -4.11
CA ILE A 16 -5.27 40.10 -3.63
C ILE A 16 -5.58 39.10 -2.51
N TRP A 17 -6.48 39.47 -1.58
CA TRP A 17 -6.91 38.59 -0.49
C TRP A 17 -7.67 37.36 -0.98
N LEU A 18 -8.56 37.50 -1.97
CA LEU A 18 -9.29 36.38 -2.57
C LEU A 18 -8.37 35.40 -3.30
N LEU A 19 -7.38 35.91 -4.04
CA LEU A 19 -6.40 35.07 -4.74
C LEU A 19 -5.50 34.31 -3.76
N GLY A 20 -5.04 34.97 -2.69
CA GLY A 20 -4.27 34.31 -1.63
C GLY A 20 -5.07 33.23 -0.91
N PHE A 21 -6.35 33.50 -0.60
CA PHE A 21 -7.25 32.54 0.01
C PHE A 21 -7.48 31.32 -0.89
N PHE A 22 -7.74 31.53 -2.18
CA PHE A 22 -7.94 30.45 -3.15
C PHE A 22 -6.71 29.55 -3.29
N GLY A 23 -5.51 30.14 -3.41
CA GLY A 23 -4.26 29.38 -3.50
C GLY A 23 -3.96 28.56 -2.24
N PHE A 24 -4.18 29.14 -1.06
CA PHE A 24 -3.98 28.45 0.22
C PHE A 24 -4.98 27.30 0.42
N ASN A 25 -6.26 27.52 0.08
CA ASN A 25 -7.31 26.51 0.18
C ASN A 25 -7.02 25.30 -0.75
N GLN A 26 -6.52 25.57 -1.95
CA GLN A 26 -6.17 24.52 -2.90
C GLN A 26 -4.96 23.70 -2.44
N TYR A 27 -3.94 24.34 -1.87
CA TYR A 27 -2.77 23.68 -1.29
C TYR A 27 -3.15 22.76 -0.11
N GLN A 28 -4.01 23.23 0.80
CA GLN A 28 -4.47 22.40 1.93
C GLN A 28 -5.32 21.21 1.48
N THR A 29 -6.21 21.42 0.51
CA THR A 29 -7.07 20.35 -0.02
C THR A 29 -6.22 19.25 -0.67
N SER A 30 -5.21 19.60 -1.46
CA SER A 30 -4.31 18.62 -2.09
C SER A 30 -3.48 17.80 -1.08
N ARG A 31 -3.10 18.38 0.07
CA ARG A 31 -2.40 17.62 1.14
C ARG A 31 -3.32 16.63 1.84
N VAL A 32 -4.52 17.05 2.23
CA VAL A 32 -5.52 16.17 2.86
C VAL A 32 -5.92 15.04 1.90
N TYR A 33 -6.04 15.35 0.61
CA TYR A 33 -6.40 14.37 -0.41
C TYR A 33 -5.31 13.31 -0.65
N LYS A 34 -4.02 13.68 -0.58
CA LYS A 34 -2.92 12.72 -0.78
C LYS A 34 -2.75 11.75 0.40
N GLU A 35 -2.87 12.24 1.62
CA GLU A 35 -2.69 11.43 2.84
C GLU A 35 -3.92 10.56 3.14
N ALA A 36 -5.12 11.10 3.00
CA ALA A 36 -6.36 10.35 3.24
C ALA A 36 -6.64 9.29 2.15
N ASN A 37 -6.12 9.48 0.94
CA ASN A 37 -6.37 8.57 -0.18
C ASN A 37 -5.27 7.51 -0.35
N TYR A 38 -4.21 7.54 0.47
CA TYR A 38 -3.14 6.54 0.46
C TYR A 38 -3.67 5.13 0.77
N ALA A 39 -4.64 5.02 1.69
CA ALA A 39 -5.33 3.78 1.99
C ALA A 39 -6.00 3.15 0.75
N LEU A 40 -6.43 3.98 -0.21
CA LEU A 40 -7.12 3.53 -1.42
C LEU A 40 -6.15 3.34 -2.60
N SER A 41 -5.12 4.18 -2.73
CA SER A 41 -4.18 4.12 -3.87
C SER A 41 -3.06 3.10 -3.70
N ASN A 42 -2.64 2.80 -2.47
CA ASN A 42 -1.47 1.95 -2.21
C ASN A 42 -1.82 0.77 -1.31
N SER A 43 -2.45 0.97 -0.15
CA SER A 43 -2.69 -0.13 0.79
C SER A 43 -3.67 -1.19 0.26
N LEU A 44 -4.76 -0.79 -0.39
CA LEU A 44 -5.71 -1.75 -0.96
C LEU A 44 -5.10 -2.58 -2.10
N PRO A 45 -4.47 -1.99 -3.14
CA PRO A 45 -3.74 -2.76 -4.15
C PRO A 45 -2.66 -3.67 -3.56
N SER A 46 -1.92 -3.20 -2.55
CA SER A 46 -0.88 -3.97 -1.85
C SER A 46 -1.44 -5.25 -1.24
N VAL A 47 -2.57 -5.15 -0.53
CA VAL A 47 -3.23 -6.31 0.08
C VAL A 47 -3.75 -7.27 -0.99
N VAL A 48 -4.35 -6.77 -2.07
CA VAL A 48 -4.89 -7.61 -3.16
C VAL A 48 -3.78 -8.41 -3.83
N VAL A 49 -2.65 -7.78 -4.12
CA VAL A 49 -1.50 -8.42 -4.78
C VAL A 49 -0.86 -9.47 -3.87
N LEU A 50 -0.68 -9.18 -2.57
CA LEU A 50 -0.16 -10.14 -1.59
C LEU A 50 -1.13 -11.32 -1.37
N ASP A 51 -2.45 -11.09 -1.34
CA ASP A 51 -3.45 -12.15 -1.25
C ASP A 51 -3.44 -13.06 -2.49
N ALA A 52 -3.24 -12.48 -3.68
CA ALA A 52 -3.11 -13.25 -4.91
C ALA A 52 -1.84 -14.12 -4.92
N ALA A 53 -0.72 -13.60 -4.40
CA ALA A 53 0.50 -14.37 -4.22
C ALA A 53 0.32 -15.52 -3.20
N LEU A 54 -0.32 -15.26 -2.06
CA LEU A 54 -0.65 -16.27 -1.05
C LEU A 54 -1.47 -17.43 -1.64
N LEU A 55 -2.47 -17.13 -2.47
CA LEU A 55 -3.29 -18.15 -3.12
C LEU A 55 -2.45 -19.08 -4.02
N GLU A 56 -1.51 -18.52 -4.79
CA GLU A 56 -0.62 -19.31 -5.64
C GLU A 56 0.43 -20.09 -4.82
N ILE A 57 0.87 -19.57 -3.66
CA ILE A 57 1.74 -20.28 -2.71
C ILE A 57 1.02 -21.52 -2.15
N THR A 58 -0.21 -21.37 -1.64
CA THR A 58 -0.99 -22.51 -1.13
C THR A 58 -1.24 -23.53 -2.24
N LYS A 59 -1.47 -23.08 -3.48
CA LYS A 59 -1.58 -23.98 -4.64
C LYS A 59 -0.28 -24.75 -4.91
N LEU A 60 0.89 -24.10 -4.83
CA LEU A 60 2.19 -24.79 -4.94
C LEU A 60 2.35 -25.87 -3.88
N GLN A 61 2.05 -25.54 -2.62
CA GLN A 61 2.15 -26.49 -1.52
C GLN A 61 1.24 -27.70 -1.74
N LEU A 62 0.01 -27.47 -2.20
CA LEU A 62 -0.94 -28.54 -2.53
C LEU A 62 -0.41 -29.43 -3.66
N ILE A 63 0.11 -28.84 -4.75
CA ILE A 63 0.67 -29.58 -5.89
C ILE A 63 1.84 -30.46 -5.44
N VAL A 64 2.76 -29.92 -4.64
CA VAL A 64 3.93 -30.66 -4.12
C VAL A 64 3.46 -31.82 -3.22
N CYS A 65 2.52 -31.58 -2.30
CA CYS A 65 1.98 -32.62 -1.44
C CYS A 65 1.29 -33.74 -2.23
N GLN A 66 0.46 -33.39 -3.22
CA GLN A 66 -0.19 -34.35 -4.11
C GLN A 66 0.83 -35.15 -4.91
N ARG A 67 1.91 -34.51 -5.37
CA ARG A 67 2.95 -35.18 -6.13
C ARG A 67 3.67 -36.23 -5.29
N VAL A 68 3.99 -35.92 -4.04
CA VAL A 68 4.57 -36.90 -3.09
C VAL A 68 3.65 -38.11 -2.93
N ALA A 69 2.34 -37.89 -2.77
CA ALA A 69 1.35 -38.95 -2.61
C ALA A 69 1.14 -39.82 -3.87
N GLN A 70 1.40 -39.27 -5.05
CA GLN A 70 1.25 -39.95 -6.35
C GLN A 70 2.59 -40.35 -6.97
N SER A 71 3.66 -40.47 -6.18
CA SER A 71 4.98 -40.88 -6.69
C SER A 71 4.90 -42.20 -7.48
N GLY A 72 5.55 -42.26 -8.65
CA GLY A 72 5.44 -43.39 -9.58
C GLY A 72 4.26 -43.35 -10.56
N SER A 73 3.31 -42.43 -10.39
CA SER A 73 2.40 -42.09 -11.48
C SER A 73 3.13 -41.23 -12.52
N GLY A 74 2.86 -41.47 -13.81
CA GLY A 74 3.32 -40.60 -14.89
C GLY A 74 2.76 -39.17 -14.76
N GLY A 75 3.23 -38.23 -15.58
CA GLY A 75 2.71 -36.85 -15.57
C GLY A 75 3.58 -35.83 -14.81
N MET A 76 4.83 -36.16 -14.50
CA MET A 76 5.78 -35.21 -13.88
C MET A 76 5.93 -33.91 -14.68
N SER A 77 5.92 -33.99 -16.02
CA SER A 77 6.01 -32.80 -16.88
C SER A 77 4.85 -31.83 -16.68
N VAL A 78 3.63 -32.35 -16.48
CA VAL A 78 2.43 -31.53 -16.23
C VAL A 78 2.54 -30.86 -14.86
N VAL A 79 2.95 -31.61 -13.83
CA VAL A 79 3.17 -31.08 -12.48
C VAL A 79 4.23 -29.98 -12.48
N MET A 80 5.37 -30.20 -13.15
CA MET A 80 6.42 -29.19 -13.27
C MET A 80 5.92 -27.93 -14.00
N SER A 81 5.10 -28.09 -15.05
CA SER A 81 4.47 -26.95 -15.72
C SER A 81 3.57 -26.14 -14.79
N MET A 82 2.75 -26.81 -13.98
CA MET A 82 1.86 -26.13 -13.01
C MET A 82 2.66 -25.39 -11.94
N ILE A 83 3.76 -25.97 -11.47
CA ILE A 83 4.67 -25.35 -10.49
C ILE A 83 5.32 -24.10 -11.10
N THR A 84 5.88 -24.20 -12.30
CA THR A 84 6.49 -23.06 -13.00
C THR A 84 5.48 -21.94 -13.26
N GLU A 85 4.25 -22.29 -13.68
CA GLU A 85 3.19 -21.31 -13.89
C GLU A 85 2.85 -20.56 -12.59
N SER A 86 2.62 -21.29 -11.49
CA SER A 86 2.33 -20.67 -10.19
C SER A 86 3.49 -19.83 -9.67
N ARG A 87 4.75 -20.26 -9.80
CA ARG A 87 5.89 -19.42 -9.43
C ARG A 87 6.01 -18.16 -10.27
N THR A 88 5.76 -18.25 -11.58
CA THR A 88 5.77 -17.08 -12.46
C THR A 88 4.69 -16.08 -12.08
N LYS A 89 3.50 -16.55 -11.66
CA LYS A 89 2.44 -15.67 -11.14
C LYS A 89 2.83 -14.99 -9.84
N ILE A 90 3.44 -15.72 -8.91
CA ILE A 90 3.94 -15.16 -7.65
C ILE A 90 4.96 -14.05 -7.93
N ASP A 91 5.93 -14.31 -8.81
CA ASP A 91 6.93 -13.30 -9.20
C ASP A 91 6.26 -12.09 -9.86
N GLY A 92 5.25 -12.32 -10.71
CA GLY A 92 4.44 -11.25 -11.29
C GLY A 92 3.74 -10.39 -10.23
N TYR A 93 3.11 -11.01 -9.23
CA TYR A 93 2.48 -10.30 -8.14
C TYR A 93 3.50 -9.52 -7.29
N LEU A 94 4.65 -10.11 -6.95
CA LEU A 94 5.67 -9.37 -6.20
C LEU A 94 6.26 -8.20 -7.01
N ASN A 95 6.40 -8.34 -8.33
CA ASN A 95 6.80 -7.22 -9.20
C ASN A 95 5.73 -6.12 -9.26
N ASP A 96 4.45 -6.48 -9.31
CA ASP A 96 3.33 -5.53 -9.24
C ASP A 96 3.28 -4.82 -7.87
N TYR A 97 3.83 -5.46 -6.82
CA TYR A 97 3.95 -4.90 -5.48
C TYR A 97 5.10 -3.89 -5.34
N GLU A 98 6.24 -4.09 -6.01
CA GLU A 98 7.41 -3.19 -5.92
C GLU A 98 7.11 -1.68 -5.99
N PRO A 99 6.27 -1.17 -6.93
CA PRO A 99 5.93 0.26 -6.98
C PRO A 99 5.04 0.74 -5.84
N LEU A 100 4.46 -0.16 -5.05
CA LEU A 100 3.55 0.13 -3.93
C LEU A 100 4.30 0.29 -2.60
N VAL A 101 5.57 -0.14 -2.53
CA VAL A 101 6.42 -0.09 -1.33
C VAL A 101 6.42 1.30 -0.71
N PHE A 102 5.97 1.38 0.54
CA PHE A 102 5.80 2.64 1.24
C PHE A 102 7.06 3.17 1.92
N ASN A 103 7.76 2.28 2.63
CA ASN A 103 8.87 2.65 3.50
C ASN A 103 9.88 1.51 3.64
N GLU A 104 10.89 1.71 4.49
CA GLU A 104 11.96 0.73 4.66
C GLU A 104 11.48 -0.57 5.33
N GLU A 105 10.51 -0.51 6.23
CA GLU A 105 9.96 -1.73 6.84
C GLU A 105 9.17 -2.56 5.82
N ASP A 106 8.38 -1.91 4.99
CA ASP A 106 7.67 -2.51 3.86
C ASP A 106 8.67 -3.19 2.89
N ARG A 107 9.73 -2.47 2.49
CA ARG A 107 10.80 -3.02 1.66
C ARG A 107 11.47 -4.24 2.30
N ARG A 108 11.70 -4.19 3.62
CA ARG A 108 12.28 -5.29 4.39
C ARG A 108 11.37 -6.51 4.36
N LEU A 109 10.06 -6.33 4.54
CA LEU A 109 9.06 -7.41 4.47
C LEU A 109 9.01 -8.04 3.07
N LEU A 110 9.04 -7.23 2.01
CA LEU A 110 9.12 -7.73 0.63
C LEU A 110 10.38 -8.59 0.41
N GLN A 111 11.52 -8.19 0.98
CA GLN A 111 12.74 -9.00 0.91
C GLN A 111 12.63 -10.31 1.70
N GLU A 112 11.95 -10.31 2.85
CA GLU A 112 11.64 -11.53 3.61
C GLU A 112 10.79 -12.49 2.78
N ASP A 113 9.80 -11.98 2.04
CA ASP A 113 8.94 -12.79 1.15
C ASP A 113 9.75 -13.48 0.05
N TYR A 114 10.65 -12.75 -0.63
CA TYR A 114 11.54 -13.33 -1.64
C TYR A 114 12.47 -14.39 -1.06
N GLN A 115 13.00 -14.17 0.14
CA GLN A 115 13.86 -15.15 0.81
C GLN A 115 13.09 -16.43 1.18
N ALA A 116 11.89 -16.28 1.72
CA ALA A 116 11.04 -17.42 2.07
C ALA A 116 10.63 -18.25 0.84
N LEU A 117 10.35 -17.59 -0.29
CA LEU A 117 10.12 -18.26 -1.57
C LEU A 117 11.33 -19.06 -2.02
N ALA A 118 12.54 -18.50 -1.94
CA ALA A 118 13.76 -19.19 -2.33
C ALA A 118 14.04 -20.42 -1.44
N GLU A 119 13.80 -20.32 -0.13
CA GLU A 119 13.92 -21.45 0.79
C GLU A 119 12.89 -22.54 0.48
N TYR A 120 11.65 -22.15 0.18
CA TYR A 120 10.60 -23.07 -0.24
C TYR A 120 10.95 -23.77 -1.56
N ASP A 121 11.47 -23.04 -2.54
CA ASP A 121 11.86 -23.59 -3.85
C ASP A 121 12.98 -24.63 -3.73
N ASP A 122 14.01 -24.36 -2.93
CA ASP A 122 15.10 -25.32 -2.67
C ASP A 122 14.59 -26.60 -2.00
N MET A 123 13.75 -26.46 -0.97
CA MET A 123 13.15 -27.59 -0.26
C MET A 123 12.23 -28.40 -1.18
N SER A 124 11.31 -27.73 -1.89
CA SER A 124 10.34 -28.39 -2.77
C SER A 124 11.02 -29.05 -3.98
N GLY A 125 12.09 -28.45 -4.52
CA GLY A 125 12.92 -29.07 -5.57
C GLY A 125 13.52 -30.41 -5.13
N LYS A 126 14.05 -30.49 -3.91
CA LYS A 126 14.58 -31.74 -3.33
C LYS A 126 13.48 -32.80 -3.13
N VAL A 127 12.31 -32.38 -2.66
CA VAL A 127 11.13 -33.26 -2.49
C VAL A 127 10.68 -33.82 -3.84
N LEU A 128 10.59 -32.98 -4.87
CA LEU A 128 10.17 -33.37 -6.22
C LEU A 128 11.18 -34.30 -6.89
N ALA A 129 12.48 -34.08 -6.68
CA ALA A 129 13.53 -34.98 -7.17
C ALA A 129 13.39 -36.40 -6.59
N LEU A 130 13.17 -36.53 -5.27
CA LEU A 130 12.92 -37.82 -4.62
C LEU A 130 11.63 -38.48 -5.12
N SER A 131 10.57 -37.70 -5.32
CA SER A 131 9.31 -38.21 -5.88
C SER A 131 9.48 -38.72 -7.31
N ASN A 132 10.30 -38.05 -8.14
CA ASN A 132 10.61 -38.47 -9.50
C ASN A 132 11.40 -39.78 -9.57
N GLU A 133 12.24 -40.04 -8.56
CA GLU A 133 12.97 -41.29 -8.39
C GLU A 133 12.14 -42.42 -7.75
N ASN A 134 10.83 -42.22 -7.59
CA ASN A 134 9.91 -43.15 -6.92
C ASN A 134 10.25 -43.40 -5.44
N LYS A 135 10.96 -42.48 -4.79
CA LYS A 135 11.35 -42.55 -3.37
C LYS A 135 10.32 -41.83 -2.49
N SER A 136 9.05 -42.24 -2.57
CA SER A 136 7.90 -41.59 -1.93
C SER A 136 8.07 -41.39 -0.43
N ASP A 137 8.56 -42.41 0.28
CA ASP A 137 8.76 -42.35 1.73
C ASP A 137 9.83 -41.32 2.13
N GLN A 138 10.90 -41.21 1.32
CA GLN A 138 11.96 -40.23 1.55
C GLN A 138 11.48 -38.81 1.23
N ALA A 139 10.73 -38.65 0.14
CA ALA A 139 10.11 -37.38 -0.23
C ALA A 139 9.14 -36.89 0.85
N TYR A 140 8.27 -37.78 1.35
CA TYR A 140 7.35 -37.47 2.44
C TYR A 140 8.08 -37.12 3.73
N LYS A 141 9.09 -37.91 4.13
CA LYS A 141 9.88 -37.63 5.33
C LYS A 141 10.60 -36.28 5.22
N LEU A 142 11.16 -35.95 4.06
CA LEU A 142 11.81 -34.67 3.82
C LEU A 142 10.81 -33.52 3.97
N LEU A 143 9.64 -33.63 3.35
CA LEU A 143 8.57 -32.63 3.44
C LEU A 143 8.13 -32.42 4.91
N MET A 144 7.88 -33.50 5.65
CA MET A 144 7.48 -33.43 7.06
C MET A 144 8.58 -32.87 7.98
N SER A 145 9.85 -33.17 7.69
CA SER A 145 10.97 -32.59 8.45
C SER A 145 11.17 -31.09 8.22
N ASN A 146 10.60 -30.55 7.14
CA ASN A 146 10.68 -29.13 6.77
C ASN A 146 9.33 -28.40 6.90
N GLN A 147 8.43 -28.90 7.76
CA GLN A 147 7.14 -28.24 8.00
C GLN A 147 7.28 -26.79 8.48
N ARG A 148 8.40 -26.44 9.11
CA ARG A 148 8.76 -25.05 9.42
C ARG A 148 8.75 -24.16 8.17
N ILE A 149 9.42 -24.57 7.09
CA ILE A 149 9.52 -23.80 5.84
C ILE A 149 8.13 -23.61 5.20
N LEU A 150 7.29 -24.65 5.24
CA LEU A 150 5.91 -24.59 4.73
C LEU A 150 5.07 -23.55 5.46
N ASN A 151 5.22 -23.47 6.78
CA ASN A 151 4.46 -22.51 7.60
C ASN A 151 5.08 -21.10 7.55
N GLU A 152 6.41 -21.01 7.44
CA GLU A 152 7.16 -19.76 7.50
C GLU A 152 6.89 -18.89 6.29
N ILE A 153 6.83 -19.47 5.09
CA ILE A 153 6.46 -18.72 3.88
C ILE A 153 5.06 -18.10 3.98
N GLU A 154 4.04 -18.84 4.40
CA GLU A 154 2.69 -18.28 4.55
C GLU A 154 2.66 -17.23 5.67
N SER A 155 3.34 -17.48 6.78
CA SER A 155 3.40 -16.55 7.90
C SER A 155 4.06 -15.21 7.53
N LEU A 156 5.10 -15.20 6.70
CA LEU A 156 5.78 -13.98 6.28
C LEU A 156 4.91 -13.16 5.33
N PHE A 157 4.27 -13.79 4.35
CA PHE A 157 3.32 -13.11 3.48
C PHE A 157 2.10 -12.56 4.25
N HIS A 158 1.58 -13.32 5.23
CA HIS A 158 0.50 -12.81 6.10
C HIS A 158 0.96 -11.61 6.94
N LYS A 159 2.17 -11.66 7.51
CA LYS A 159 2.76 -10.53 8.24
C LYS A 159 2.88 -9.29 7.36
N HIS A 160 3.32 -9.46 6.11
CA HIS A 160 3.46 -8.36 5.16
C HIS A 160 2.11 -7.77 4.74
N ARG A 161 1.12 -8.64 4.52
CA ARG A 161 -0.27 -8.23 4.26
C ARG A 161 -0.87 -7.46 5.42
N ASP A 162 -0.72 -7.95 6.64
CA ASP A 162 -1.27 -7.32 7.84
C ASP A 162 -0.59 -5.97 8.13
N PHE A 163 0.70 -5.84 7.82
CA PHE A 163 1.39 -4.56 7.83
C PHE A 163 0.69 -3.55 6.91
N ASN A 164 0.34 -3.93 5.67
CA ASN A 164 -0.35 -3.06 4.73
C ASN A 164 -1.78 -2.73 5.13
N ILE A 165 -2.50 -3.67 5.74
CA ILE A 165 -3.82 -3.41 6.33
C ILE A 165 -3.73 -2.36 7.44
N ASN A 166 -2.76 -2.51 8.33
CA ASN A 166 -2.54 -1.59 9.43
C ASN A 166 -2.09 -0.21 8.94
N LEU A 167 -1.25 -0.17 7.91
CA LEU A 167 -0.85 1.06 7.23
C LEU A 167 -2.07 1.78 6.65
N GLY A 168 -2.94 1.07 5.93
CA GLY A 168 -4.16 1.63 5.36
C GLY A 168 -5.13 2.16 6.42
N LYS A 169 -5.33 1.43 7.52
CA LYS A 169 -6.15 1.89 8.66
C LYS A 169 -5.57 3.18 9.27
N LYS A 170 -4.26 3.20 9.52
CA LYS A 170 -3.58 4.37 10.08
C LYS A 170 -3.68 5.58 9.15
N SER A 171 -3.47 5.41 7.85
CA SER A 171 -3.65 6.49 6.87
C SER A 171 -5.08 7.02 6.82
N ALA A 172 -6.09 6.15 6.99
CA ALA A 172 -7.49 6.58 7.07
C ALA A 172 -7.78 7.40 8.35
N GLU A 173 -7.27 6.96 9.51
CA GLU A 173 -7.39 7.68 10.79
C GLU A 173 -6.67 9.05 10.76
N ASP A 174 -5.44 9.07 10.23
CA ASP A 174 -4.66 10.29 10.03
C ASP A 174 -5.36 11.23 9.04
N GLY A 175 -5.96 10.69 7.97
CA GLY A 175 -6.76 11.44 7.00
C GLY A 175 -7.98 12.15 7.61
N VAL A 176 -8.69 11.51 8.54
CA VAL A 176 -9.81 12.12 9.28
C VAL A 176 -9.31 13.25 10.17
N SER A 177 -8.21 13.03 10.89
CA SER A 177 -7.60 14.04 11.77
C SER A 177 -7.07 15.25 10.97
N MET A 178 -6.44 14.99 9.81
CA MET A 178 -6.00 16.03 8.88
C MET A 178 -7.16 16.82 8.28
N LYS A 179 -8.27 16.16 7.92
CA LYS A 179 -9.49 16.85 7.45
C LYS A 179 -10.05 17.79 8.52
N ASN A 180 -10.11 17.35 9.78
CA ASN A 180 -10.60 18.17 10.89
C ASN A 180 -9.69 19.39 11.15
N ASN A 181 -8.38 19.18 11.14
CA ASN A 181 -7.41 20.28 11.27
C ASN A 181 -7.47 21.25 10.09
N ALA A 182 -7.61 20.76 8.85
CA ALA A 182 -7.76 21.60 7.66
C ALA A 182 -9.06 22.40 7.68
N ALA A 183 -10.16 21.83 8.20
CA ALA A 183 -11.42 22.54 8.40
C ALA A 183 -11.28 23.67 9.44
N LEU A 184 -10.60 23.40 10.56
CA LEU A 184 -10.35 24.39 11.61
C LEU A 184 -9.44 25.53 11.11
N LEU A 185 -8.36 25.21 10.40
CA LEU A 185 -7.51 26.18 9.72
C LEU A 185 -8.27 27.00 8.68
N SER A 186 -9.13 26.37 7.87
CA SER A 186 -9.96 27.07 6.89
C SER A 186 -10.94 28.04 7.56
N LEU A 187 -11.49 27.65 8.71
CA LEU A 187 -12.41 28.49 9.50
C LEU A 187 -11.68 29.68 10.13
N LEU A 188 -10.46 29.48 10.64
CA LEU A 188 -9.59 30.56 11.13
C LEU A 188 -9.19 31.53 10.02
N VAL A 189 -8.76 31.02 8.86
CA VAL A 189 -8.42 31.87 7.71
C VAL A 189 -9.65 32.62 7.22
N ALA A 190 -10.83 31.99 7.14
CA ALA A 190 -12.07 32.68 6.80
C ALA A 190 -12.38 33.82 7.79
N ALA A 191 -12.21 33.60 9.09
CA ALA A 191 -12.39 34.66 10.10
C ALA A 191 -11.39 35.82 9.92
N VAL A 192 -10.13 35.53 9.60
CA VAL A 192 -9.10 36.54 9.32
C VAL A 192 -9.40 37.34 8.05
N VAL A 193 -9.81 36.66 6.97
CA VAL A 193 -10.18 37.30 5.70
C VAL A 193 -11.41 38.18 5.84
N LEU A 194 -12.36 37.84 6.72
CA LEU A 194 -13.53 38.67 6.98
C LEU A 194 -13.23 39.88 7.89
N THR A 195 -12.28 39.76 8.82
CA THR A 195 -12.02 40.79 9.83
C THR A 195 -10.99 41.82 9.39
N ILE A 196 -9.92 41.41 8.71
CA ILE A 196 -8.84 42.32 8.30
C ILE A 196 -9.29 43.45 7.36
N PRO A 197 -10.11 43.21 6.31
CA PRO A 197 -10.57 44.28 5.44
C PRO A 197 -11.40 45.32 6.19
N VAL A 198 -12.22 44.88 7.16
CA VAL A 198 -13.02 45.77 8.00
C VAL A 198 -12.11 46.63 8.88
N VAL A 199 -11.09 46.03 9.50
CA VAL A 199 -10.12 46.76 10.33
C VAL A 199 -9.30 47.76 9.49
N VAL A 200 -8.85 47.36 8.30
CA VAL A 200 -8.14 48.24 7.37
C VAL A 200 -9.03 49.40 6.93
N VAL A 201 -10.31 49.15 6.65
CA VAL A 201 -11.29 50.21 6.33
C VAL A 201 -11.43 51.18 7.51
N VAL A 202 -11.62 50.69 8.73
CA VAL A 202 -11.77 51.53 9.94
C VAL A 202 -10.51 52.36 10.22
N LEU A 203 -9.32 51.78 10.07
CA LEU A 203 -8.04 52.48 10.33
C LEU A 203 -7.64 53.46 9.23
N THR A 204 -7.98 53.16 7.97
CA THR A 204 -7.66 54.03 6.83
C THR A 204 -8.68 55.17 6.70
N PHE A 205 -9.88 55.01 7.27
CA PHE A 205 -10.96 56.00 7.26
C PHE A 205 -11.56 56.21 8.67
N PRO A 206 -10.80 56.76 9.63
CA PRO A 206 -11.34 57.05 10.96
C PRO A 206 -12.34 58.20 10.86
N GLY A 207 -13.63 57.92 11.13
CA GLY A 207 -14.66 58.95 11.32
C GLY A 207 -15.61 59.26 10.15
N THR A 208 -16.05 58.25 9.38
CA THR A 208 -17.37 58.33 8.71
C THR A 208 -18.48 57.85 9.61
#